data_AF-A0AAU6HRV5-F1
#
_entry.id   AF-A0AAU6HRV5-F1
#
_cell.length_a   1.000
_cell.length_b   1.000
_cell.length_c   1.000
_cell.angle_alpha   90.00
_cell.angle_beta   90.00
_cell.angle_gamma   90.00
#
_symmetry.space_group_name_H-M   'P 1'
#
loop_
_entity.id
_entity.type
_entity.pdbx_description
1 polymer ?
#
loop_
_entity_poly.entity_id
_entity_poly.type
_entity_poly.pdbx_seq_one_letter_code
_entity_poly.pdbx_strand_id
1 'polypeptide(L)'
;MLDVLGDDPEAVEADLLHYYGGEQYGVGGPLAAFWRGEITLRLLRIMVERLPPDSATARAAAGHHWQVSDWAAADTRDLLNLLLTAFLNANRDPKKPAQPWPEPGWRPGEPLPEETEAKAEQQRARARAAYAHINSQVLPGKG
;
A
#
# COMPACT_ATOMS: atom_id res chain seq x y z
N MET A 1 -25.03 -21.29 -2.85
CA MET A 1 -24.22 -21.59 -1.64
C MET A 1 -23.77 -20.22 -1.13
N LEU A 2 -24.14 -19.82 0.08
CA LEU A 2 -23.68 -18.54 0.64
C LEU A 2 -22.18 -18.68 0.91
N ASP A 3 -21.38 -17.84 0.27
CA ASP A 3 -19.96 -17.74 0.56
C ASP A 3 -19.80 -16.93 1.86
N VAL A 4 -19.44 -17.63 2.94
CA VAL A 4 -19.32 -17.05 4.28
C VAL A 4 -17.91 -16.47 4.50
N LEU A 5 -16.94 -16.94 3.72
CA LEU A 5 -15.53 -16.57 3.88
C LEU A 5 -15.13 -15.45 2.90
N GLY A 6 -15.90 -15.22 1.84
CA GLY A 6 -15.71 -14.09 0.94
C GLY A 6 -14.49 -14.26 0.03
N ASP A 7 -13.97 -13.14 -0.46
CA ASP A 7 -12.98 -13.12 -1.55
C ASP A 7 -11.59 -13.64 -1.12
N ASP A 8 -11.26 -13.60 0.17
CA ASP A 8 -9.96 -14.01 0.74
C ASP A 8 -10.12 -15.07 1.86
N PRO A 9 -10.54 -16.31 1.53
CA PRO A 9 -10.92 -17.31 2.53
C PRO A 9 -9.76 -17.75 3.42
N GLU A 10 -8.52 -17.80 2.92
CA GLU A 10 -7.35 -18.15 3.72
C GLU A 10 -7.00 -17.06 4.74
N ALA A 11 -7.19 -15.78 4.39
CA ALA A 11 -6.97 -14.66 5.30
C ALA A 11 -7.99 -14.68 6.44
N VAL A 12 -9.25 -14.95 6.10
CA VAL A 12 -10.33 -15.12 7.09
C VAL A 12 -10.06 -16.30 8.01
N GLU A 13 -9.65 -17.46 7.49
CA GLU A 13 -9.34 -18.62 8.32
C GLU A 13 -8.17 -18.35 9.28
N ALA A 14 -7.10 -17.70 8.79
CA ALA A 14 -5.96 -17.31 9.61
C ALA A 14 -6.38 -16.36 10.75
N ASP A 15 -7.23 -15.38 10.47
CA ASP A 15 -7.74 -14.45 11.48
C ASP A 15 -8.69 -15.13 12.47
N LEU A 16 -9.56 -16.04 12.00
CA LEU A 16 -10.42 -16.83 12.89
C LEU A 16 -9.60 -17.68 13.86
N LEU A 17 -8.50 -18.27 13.39
CA LEU A 17 -7.55 -18.99 14.25
C LEU A 17 -6.82 -18.04 15.20
N HIS A 18 -6.40 -16.87 14.73
CA HIS A 18 -5.63 -15.93 15.54
C HIS A 18 -6.46 -15.30 16.67
N TYR A 19 -7.64 -14.77 16.35
CA TYR A 19 -8.48 -14.02 17.30
C TYR A 19 -9.45 -14.90 18.09
N TYR A 20 -9.83 -16.05 17.52
CA TYR A 20 -10.85 -16.91 18.12
C TYR A 20 -10.43 -18.38 18.26
N GLY A 21 -9.23 -18.78 17.85
CA GLY A 21 -8.75 -20.18 17.89
C GLY A 21 -8.40 -20.74 19.27
N GLY A 22 -8.95 -20.17 20.35
CA GLY A 22 -8.73 -20.64 21.71
C GLY A 22 -9.33 -22.02 21.98
N GLU A 23 -9.04 -22.58 23.17
CA GLU A 23 -9.47 -23.93 23.59
C GLU A 23 -10.97 -24.18 23.44
N GLN A 24 -11.78 -23.12 23.49
CA GLN A 24 -13.24 -23.16 23.33
C GLN A 24 -13.70 -23.85 22.03
N TYR A 25 -12.95 -23.74 20.93
CA TYR A 25 -13.35 -24.28 19.62
C TYR A 25 -12.47 -25.45 19.15
N GLY A 26 -11.48 -25.83 19.95
CA GLY A 26 -10.58 -26.97 19.68
C GLY A 26 -9.66 -26.78 18.47
N VAL A 27 -9.05 -27.89 18.04
CA VAL A 27 -8.12 -27.91 16.90
C VAL A 27 -8.85 -27.50 15.61
N GLY A 28 -8.30 -26.52 14.89
CA GLY A 28 -8.90 -25.94 13.69
C GLY A 28 -9.86 -24.77 13.95
N GLY A 29 -10.03 -24.36 15.21
CA GLY A 29 -10.72 -23.13 15.57
C GLY A 29 -12.22 -23.09 15.20
N PRO A 30 -12.81 -21.88 15.09
CA PRO A 30 -14.23 -21.72 14.86
C PRO A 30 -14.74 -22.33 13.55
N LEU A 31 -13.92 -22.32 12.50
CA LEU A 31 -14.32 -22.89 11.20
C LEU A 31 -14.52 -24.41 11.30
N ALA A 32 -13.59 -25.11 11.96
CA ALA A 32 -13.74 -26.54 12.22
C ALA A 32 -14.94 -26.82 13.14
N ALA A 33 -15.17 -25.98 14.17
CA ALA A 33 -16.33 -26.09 15.05
C ALA A 33 -17.67 -25.94 14.30
N PHE A 34 -17.72 -25.07 13.28
CA PHE A 34 -18.90 -24.93 12.42
C PHE A 34 -19.16 -26.22 11.62
N TRP A 35 -18.13 -26.79 11.01
CA TRP A 35 -18.27 -28.05 10.25
C TRP A 35 -18.64 -29.25 11.13
N ARG A 36 -18.25 -29.24 12.42
CA ARG A 36 -18.70 -30.22 13.42
C ARG A 36 -20.14 -29.98 13.92
N GLY A 37 -20.75 -28.83 13.59
CA GLY A 37 -22.09 -28.45 14.05
C GLY A 37 -22.13 -27.91 15.49
N GLU A 38 -20.97 -27.55 16.07
CA GLU A 38 -20.87 -27.02 17.43
C GLU A 38 -21.21 -25.53 17.51
N ILE A 39 -21.06 -24.81 16.40
CA ILE A 39 -21.47 -23.41 16.27
C ILE A 39 -22.42 -23.20 15.09
N THR A 40 -23.28 -22.19 15.21
CA THR A 40 -24.23 -21.85 14.16
C THR A 40 -23.58 -21.01 13.05
N LEU A 41 -24.15 -21.07 11.84
CA LEU A 41 -23.78 -20.19 10.72
C LEU A 41 -23.85 -18.71 11.11
N ARG A 42 -24.85 -18.33 11.93
CA ARG A 42 -25.00 -16.96 12.43
C ARG A 42 -23.81 -16.54 13.30
N LEU A 43 -23.32 -17.43 14.15
CA LEU A 43 -22.17 -17.14 15.01
C LEU A 43 -20.89 -17.02 14.18
N LEU A 44 -20.68 -17.93 13.23
CA LEU A 44 -19.53 -17.86 12.31
C LEU A 44 -19.54 -16.54 11.52
N ARG A 45 -20.70 -16.15 10.97
CA ARG A 45 -20.85 -14.85 10.28
C ARG A 45 -20.51 -13.66 11.17
N ILE A 46 -20.94 -13.67 12.43
CA ILE A 46 -20.62 -12.59 13.38
C ILE A 46 -19.11 -12.51 13.61
N MET A 47 -18.41 -13.63 13.76
CA MET A 47 -16.95 -13.64 13.97
C MET A 47 -16.21 -13.04 12.77
N VAL A 48 -16.60 -13.42 11.54
CA VAL A 48 -16.02 -12.87 10.31
C VAL A 48 -16.31 -11.37 10.17
N GLU A 49 -17.56 -10.95 10.35
CA GLU A 49 -17.97 -9.53 10.23
C GLU A 49 -17.41 -8.62 11.33
N ARG A 50 -16.94 -9.21 12.44
CA ARG A 50 -16.38 -8.48 13.59
C ARG A 50 -14.87 -8.66 13.73
N LEU A 51 -14.20 -9.14 12.69
CA LEU A 51 -12.75 -9.15 12.65
C LEU A 51 -12.20 -7.72 12.84
N PRO A 52 -11.10 -7.57 13.59
CA PRO A 52 -10.45 -6.28 13.78
C PRO A 52 -10.00 -5.63 12.45
N PRO A 53 -9.90 -4.29 12.39
CA PRO A 53 -9.47 -3.56 11.18
C PRO A 53 -7.99 -3.78 10.82
N ASP A 54 -7.19 -4.31 11.75
CA ASP A 54 -5.80 -4.68 11.55
C ASP A 54 -5.61 -6.16 11.17
N SER A 55 -6.70 -6.91 10.98
CA SER A 55 -6.70 -8.33 10.62
C SER A 55 -6.11 -8.60 9.22
N ALA A 56 -5.67 -9.84 8.98
CA ALA A 56 -5.14 -10.25 7.67
C ALA A 56 -6.18 -10.06 6.54
N THR A 57 -7.45 -10.32 6.85
CA THR A 57 -8.60 -10.10 5.98
C THR A 57 -8.75 -8.63 5.61
N ALA A 58 -8.67 -7.73 6.60
CA ALA A 58 -8.73 -6.30 6.36
C ALA A 58 -7.56 -5.80 5.49
N ARG A 59 -6.36 -6.36 5.69
CA ARG A 59 -5.18 -6.05 4.86
C ARG A 59 -5.31 -6.58 3.43
N ALA A 60 -5.86 -7.77 3.25
CA ALA A 60 -6.10 -8.36 1.93
C ALA A 60 -7.10 -7.51 1.14
N ALA A 61 -8.22 -7.14 1.78
CA ALA A 61 -9.24 -6.27 1.18
C ALA A 61 -8.72 -4.85 0.86
N ALA A 62 -7.87 -4.28 1.72
CA ALA A 62 -7.27 -2.97 1.48
C ALA A 62 -6.15 -2.99 0.42
N GLY A 63 -5.59 -4.18 0.13
CA GLY A 63 -4.42 -4.35 -0.74
C GLY A 63 -3.11 -3.81 -0.14
N HIS A 64 -3.13 -3.39 1.14
CA HIS A 64 -1.95 -2.88 1.84
C HIS A 64 -2.07 -3.08 3.35
N HIS A 65 -0.93 -3.00 4.05
CA HIS A 65 -0.87 -3.22 5.51
C HIS A 65 -1.06 -1.95 6.35
N TRP A 66 -1.03 -0.76 5.75
CA TRP A 66 -1.12 0.51 6.49
C TRP A 66 -2.43 0.67 7.24
N GLN A 67 -2.31 1.00 8.52
CA GLN A 67 -3.37 1.41 9.41
C GLN A 67 -3.53 2.94 9.39
N VAL A 68 -4.63 3.44 9.94
CA VAL A 68 -4.90 4.89 10.06
C VAL A 68 -3.75 5.62 10.79
N SER A 69 -3.12 4.96 11.76
CA SER A 69 -1.94 5.49 12.46
C SER A 69 -0.73 5.68 11.55
N ASP A 70 -0.55 4.79 10.57
CA ASP A 70 0.58 4.87 9.63
C ASP A 70 0.40 6.06 8.68
N TRP A 71 -0.84 6.26 8.20
CA TRP A 71 -1.22 7.45 7.44
C TRP A 71 -0.98 8.74 8.23
N ALA A 72 -1.46 8.79 9.48
CA ALA A 72 -1.26 9.96 10.34
C ALA A 72 0.23 10.23 10.62
N ALA A 73 1.03 9.18 10.80
CA ALA A 73 2.47 9.31 10.99
C ALA A 73 3.19 9.85 9.73
N ALA A 74 2.81 9.36 8.55
CA ALA A 74 3.33 9.85 7.28
C ALA A 74 2.99 11.34 7.06
N ASP A 75 1.72 11.72 7.26
CA ASP A 75 1.29 13.12 7.11
C ASP A 75 1.97 14.04 8.13
N THR A 76 2.14 13.57 9.37
CA THR A 76 2.87 14.33 10.40
C THR A 76 4.33 14.54 10.01
N ARG A 77 5.00 13.51 9.49
CA ARG A 77 6.38 13.61 8.99
C ARG A 77 6.48 14.61 7.85
N ASP A 78 5.59 14.55 6.87
CA ASP A 78 5.58 15.45 5.73
C ASP A 78 5.39 16.91 6.17
N LEU A 79 4.45 17.15 7.09
CA LEU A 79 4.20 18.47 7.65
C LEU A 79 5.41 19.01 8.43
N LEU A 80 6.08 18.17 9.23
CA LEU A 80 7.29 18.56 9.96
C LEU A 80 8.42 18.93 9.00
N ASN A 81 8.61 18.20 7.91
CA ASN A 81 9.60 18.53 6.89
C ASN A 81 9.29 19.86 6.19
N LEU A 82 8.02 20.11 5.87
CA LEU A 82 7.57 21.39 5.31
C LEU A 82 7.84 22.54 6.28
N LEU A 83 7.47 22.39 7.55
CA LEU A 83 7.69 23.41 8.58
C LEU A 83 9.18 23.70 8.79
N LEU A 84 10.02 22.66 8.84
CA LEU A 84 11.47 22.82 8.94
C LEU A 84 12.02 23.57 7.73
N THR A 85 11.59 23.20 6.52
CA THR A 85 12.04 23.84 5.28
C THR A 85 11.59 25.30 5.22
N ALA A 86 10.35 25.59 5.63
CA ALA A 86 9.84 26.95 5.73
C ALA A 86 10.66 27.79 6.72
N PHE A 87 10.97 27.22 7.89
CA PHE A 87 11.81 27.87 8.88
C PHE A 87 13.21 28.16 8.35
N LEU A 88 13.85 27.18 7.70
CA LEU A 88 15.18 27.36 7.10
C LEU A 88 15.16 28.43 6.00
N ASN A 89 14.14 28.42 5.14
CA ASN A 89 14.01 29.39 4.05
C ASN A 89 13.69 30.80 4.54
N ALA A 90 12.92 30.94 5.62
CA ALA A 90 12.61 32.23 6.25
C ALA A 90 13.85 32.86 6.93
N ASN A 91 14.74 32.03 7.50
CA ASN A 91 15.95 32.48 8.20
C ASN A 91 17.22 32.40 7.33
N ARG A 92 17.07 32.16 6.03
CA ARG A 92 18.16 32.05 5.07
C ARG A 92 18.76 33.44 4.77
N ASP A 93 20.08 33.49 4.57
CA ASP A 93 20.75 34.66 3.96
C ASP A 93 20.18 34.91 2.54
N PRO A 94 19.65 36.11 2.24
CA PRO A 94 19.06 36.43 0.93
C PRO A 94 19.93 36.10 -0.29
N LYS A 95 21.25 36.03 -0.12
CA LYS A 95 22.21 35.72 -1.20
C LYS A 95 22.38 34.22 -1.47
N LYS A 96 22.02 33.35 -0.53
CA LYS A 96 22.09 31.89 -0.72
C LYS A 96 20.82 31.40 -1.43
N PRO A 97 20.83 30.30 -2.20
CA PRO A 97 19.62 29.73 -2.81
C PRO A 97 18.68 29.12 -1.76
N ALA A 98 17.39 29.06 -2.07
CA ALA A 98 16.37 28.53 -1.17
C ALA A 98 16.52 27.01 -1.11
N GLN A 99 16.27 26.43 0.06
CA GLN A 99 16.11 25.00 0.18
C GLN A 99 14.89 24.58 -0.64
N PRO A 100 14.99 23.51 -1.43
CA PRO A 100 13.86 22.98 -2.18
C PRO A 100 12.79 22.51 -1.20
N TRP A 101 11.53 22.72 -1.58
CA TRP A 101 10.42 22.20 -0.79
C TRP A 101 10.42 20.66 -0.86
N PRO A 102 10.25 19.96 0.28
CA PRO A 102 10.20 18.52 0.30
C PRO A 102 8.91 18.04 -0.38
N GLU A 103 9.05 16.99 -1.18
CA GLU A 103 7.91 16.26 -1.71
C GLU A 103 7.35 15.31 -0.65
N PRO A 104 6.03 15.02 -0.68
CA PRO A 104 5.42 14.06 0.23
C PRO A 104 6.06 12.68 0.11
N GLY A 105 6.12 11.94 1.22
CA GLY A 105 6.59 10.55 1.21
C GLY A 105 5.68 9.62 0.42
N TRP A 106 6.22 8.48 -0.01
CA TRP A 106 5.46 7.42 -0.68
C TRP A 106 4.32 6.90 0.20
N ARG A 107 3.15 6.68 -0.42
CA ARG A 107 1.96 6.10 0.22
C ARG A 107 1.47 4.84 -0.51
N PRO A 108 0.78 3.91 0.17
CA PRO A 108 0.09 2.81 -0.49
C PRO A 108 -0.88 3.31 -1.56
N GLY A 109 -0.86 2.67 -2.74
CA GLY A 109 -1.61 3.10 -3.93
C GLY A 109 -0.80 3.98 -4.88
N GLU A 110 0.32 4.55 -4.44
CA GLU A 110 1.30 5.19 -5.31
C GLU A 110 2.28 4.16 -5.87
N PRO A 111 2.73 4.32 -7.14
CA PRO A 111 3.76 3.46 -7.68
C PRO A 111 5.02 3.54 -6.82
N LEU A 112 5.69 2.40 -6.63
CA LEU A 112 6.93 2.38 -5.86
C LEU A 112 7.97 3.31 -6.50
N PRO A 113 8.84 3.96 -5.70
CA PRO A 113 9.85 4.87 -6.25
C PRO A 113 10.75 4.20 -7.29
N GLU A 114 11.15 2.93 -7.04
CA GLU A 114 11.95 2.14 -7.99
C GLU A 114 11.21 1.89 -9.32
N GLU A 115 9.91 1.61 -9.27
CA GLU A 115 9.09 1.46 -10.48
C GLU A 115 8.95 2.77 -11.25
N THR A 116 8.92 3.89 -10.54
CA THR A 116 8.82 5.24 -11.12
C THR A 116 10.13 5.61 -11.82
N GLU A 117 11.28 5.30 -11.20
CA GLU A 117 12.61 5.46 -11.80
C GLU A 117 12.79 4.56 -13.03
N ALA A 118 12.40 3.28 -12.94
CA ALA A 118 12.44 2.35 -14.07
C ALA A 118 11.55 2.81 -15.23
N LYS A 119 10.33 3.31 -14.94
CA LYS A 119 9.45 3.91 -15.96
C LYS A 119 10.07 5.17 -16.56
N ALA A 120 10.70 6.02 -15.76
CA ALA A 120 11.37 7.22 -16.24
C ALA A 120 12.56 6.88 -17.16
N GLU A 121 13.34 5.86 -16.83
CA GLU A 121 14.44 5.37 -17.67
C GLU A 121 13.93 4.80 -19.00
N GLN A 122 12.86 3.99 -18.97
CA GLN A 122 12.21 3.49 -20.18
C GLN A 122 11.69 4.64 -21.06
N GLN A 123 11.08 5.67 -20.48
CA GLN A 123 10.64 6.85 -21.23
C GLN A 123 11.81 7.61 -21.86
N ARG A 124 12.92 7.79 -21.13
CA ARG A 124 14.15 8.40 -21.67
C ARG A 124 14.73 7.58 -22.82
N ALA A 125 14.73 6.24 -22.71
CA ALA A 125 15.19 5.36 -23.77
C ALA A 125 14.31 5.46 -25.03
N ARG A 126 12.98 5.50 -24.85
CA ARG A 126 12.02 5.71 -25.95
C ARG A 126 12.21 7.08 -26.61
N ALA A 127 12.41 8.14 -25.83
CA ALA A 127 12.66 9.48 -26.35
C ALA A 127 13.96 9.54 -27.17
N ARG A 128 15.04 8.91 -26.69
CA ARG A 128 16.31 8.79 -27.43
C ARG A 128 16.13 8.02 -28.74
N ALA A 129 15.40 6.91 -28.71
CA ALA A 129 15.11 6.11 -29.90
C ALA A 129 14.26 6.89 -30.92
N ALA A 130 13.24 7.61 -30.47
CA ALA A 130 12.41 8.46 -31.31
C ALA A 130 13.22 9.59 -31.94
N TYR A 131 14.09 10.26 -31.18
CA TYR A 131 14.99 11.29 -31.70
C TYR A 131 15.96 10.72 -32.74
N ALA A 132 16.57 9.56 -32.49
CA ALA A 132 17.45 8.91 -33.45
C ALA A 132 16.73 8.54 -34.75
N HIS A 133 15.49 8.07 -34.65
CA HIS A 133 14.64 7.75 -35.79
C HIS A 133 14.26 8.99 -36.61
N ILE A 134 13.90 10.09 -35.96
CA ILE A 134 13.62 11.36 -36.65
C ILE A 134 14.90 11.86 -37.34
N ASN A 135 16.04 11.81 -36.66
CA ASN A 135 17.31 12.29 -37.21
C ASN A 135 17.74 11.47 -38.44
N SER A 136 17.50 10.15 -38.46
CA SER A 136 17.82 9.31 -39.63
C SER A 136 16.91 9.57 -40.83
N GLN A 137 15.70 10.11 -40.62
CA GLN A 137 14.79 10.51 -41.70
C GLN A 137 15.09 11.90 -42.24
N VAL A 138 15.56 12.83 -41.39
CA VAL A 138 15.77 14.24 -41.75
C VAL A 138 17.16 14.51 -42.32
N LEU A 139 18.17 13.69 -41.98
CA LEU A 139 19.52 13.77 -42.55
C LEU A 139 19.81 12.57 -43.47
N PRO A 140 19.41 12.60 -44.76
CA PRO A 140 19.82 11.60 -45.71
C PRO A 140 21.31 11.79 -46.04
N GLY A 141 22.16 10.94 -45.46
CA GLY A 141 23.54 10.73 -45.90
C GLY A 141 24.59 11.71 -45.35
N LYS A 142 25.36 11.25 -44.36
CA LYS A 142 26.81 11.45 -44.36
C LYS A 142 27.46 10.08 -44.54
N GLY A 143 27.41 9.59 -45.78
CA GLY A 143 28.42 8.69 -46.33
C GLY A 143 29.56 9.51 -46.89
#